data_AF-A0A523V723-F1
#
_entry.id   AF-A0A523V723-F1
#
_cell.length_a   1.000
_cell.length_b   1.000
_cell.length_c   1.000
_cell.angle_alpha   90.00
_cell.angle_beta   90.00
_cell.angle_gamma   90.00
#
_symmetry.space_group_name_H-M   'P 1'
#
loop_
_entity.id
_entity.type
_entity.pdbx_description
1 polymer ?
#
loop_
_entity_poly.entity_id
_entity_poly.type
_entity_poly.pdbx_seq_one_letter_code
_entity_poly.pdbx_strand_id
1 'polypeptide(L)'
;MELDDRTKYALEHTELIRAPRRELETFGSSVIDYYVVTELVGNVSVVRDGRVIAERPKIVTPAYLVNVEGFSEQARRYIAMLARERPYESGIFYRYKNEPKGMNVVSEPIRQVIKKLSSEIEEQGSALSTIIKGVEELWDVSLLMFMYELTTRSVRTNMVEFDRRGFLSTDASGVPRGARDYIEELFEQVSQNLSRAPELAVELNRWGLFPEYQDRFFALFRRK
;
A
#
# COMPACT_ATOMS: atom_id res chain seq x y z
N MET A 1 -13.38 3.10 20.14
CA MET A 1 -14.19 3.28 18.92
C MET A 1 -15.08 2.07 18.81
N GLU A 2 -16.39 2.26 18.94
CA GLU A 2 -17.35 1.21 18.62
C GLU A 2 -17.33 1.03 17.10
N LEU A 3 -17.18 -0.21 16.63
CA LEU A 3 -17.33 -0.51 15.20
C LEU A 3 -18.79 -0.33 14.84
N ASP A 4 -19.07 0.41 13.76
CA ASP A 4 -20.42 0.48 13.20
C ASP A 4 -20.92 -0.93 12.87
N ASP A 5 -22.20 -1.21 13.16
CA ASP A 5 -22.79 -2.55 13.04
C ASP A 5 -22.63 -3.12 11.63
N ARG A 6 -22.66 -2.25 10.60
CA ARG A 6 -22.46 -2.66 9.20
C ARG A 6 -21.03 -3.12 8.92
N THR A 7 -20.03 -2.48 9.52
CA THR A 7 -18.63 -2.88 9.38
C THR A 7 -18.39 -4.23 10.06
N LYS A 8 -19.00 -4.43 11.23
CA LYS A 8 -18.95 -5.71 11.96
C LYS A 8 -19.61 -6.84 11.16
N TYR A 9 -20.74 -6.55 10.53
CA TYR A 9 -21.39 -7.49 9.62
C TYR A 9 -20.50 -7.88 8.43
N ALA A 10 -19.85 -6.91 7.77
CA ALA A 10 -18.91 -7.20 6.68
C ALA A 10 -17.73 -8.08 7.14
N LEU A 11 -17.18 -7.82 8.33
CA LEU A 11 -16.11 -8.64 8.92
C LEU A 11 -16.55 -10.10 9.11
N GLU A 12 -17.77 -10.33 9.56
CA GLU A 12 -18.30 -11.68 9.82
C GLU A 12 -18.69 -12.44 8.54
N HIS A 13 -19.04 -11.72 7.47
CA HIS A 13 -19.59 -12.31 6.24
C HIS A 13 -18.67 -12.20 5.02
N THR A 14 -17.45 -11.68 5.18
CA THR A 14 -16.42 -11.69 4.14
C THR A 14 -15.55 -12.93 4.29
N GLU A 15 -15.29 -13.60 3.16
CA GLU A 15 -14.50 -14.81 3.12
C GLU A 15 -13.48 -14.73 1.97
N LEU A 16 -12.20 -14.96 2.29
CA LEU A 16 -11.16 -15.10 1.28
C LEU A 16 -11.23 -16.50 0.67
N ILE A 17 -11.79 -16.59 -0.53
CA ILE A 17 -11.98 -17.84 -1.25
C ILE A 17 -10.67 -18.32 -1.87
N ARG A 18 -9.88 -17.39 -2.39
CA ARG A 18 -8.58 -17.67 -3.00
C ARG A 18 -7.58 -16.58 -2.64
N ALA A 19 -6.54 -16.95 -1.90
CA ALA A 19 -5.41 -16.06 -1.65
C ALA A 19 -4.44 -16.00 -2.85
N PRO A 20 -3.70 -14.89 -3.04
CA PRO A 20 -2.54 -14.85 -3.91
C PRO A 20 -1.51 -15.92 -3.55
N ARG A 21 -0.76 -16.38 -4.57
CA ARG A 21 0.33 -17.34 -4.40
C ARG A 21 1.67 -16.67 -4.04
N ARG A 22 1.74 -15.34 -4.16
CA ARG A 22 2.93 -14.53 -3.84
C ARG A 22 2.58 -13.45 -2.81
N GLU A 23 3.59 -13.07 -2.04
CA GLU A 23 3.57 -11.90 -1.16
C GLU A 23 3.84 -10.60 -1.94
N LEU A 24 3.71 -9.46 -1.28
CA LEU A 24 4.03 -8.15 -1.87
C LEU A 24 5.53 -8.01 -2.10
N GLU A 25 5.91 -7.45 -3.24
CA GLU A 25 7.29 -7.12 -3.59
C GLU A 25 7.94 -6.18 -2.56
N THR A 26 9.20 -6.45 -2.20
CA THR A 26 9.98 -5.61 -1.29
C THR A 26 10.56 -4.38 -2.00
N PHE A 27 11.05 -4.55 -3.22
CA PHE A 27 11.81 -3.51 -3.95
C PHE A 27 11.07 -2.94 -5.15
N GLY A 28 9.80 -3.32 -5.33
CA GLY A 28 8.97 -2.89 -6.44
C GLY A 28 7.50 -2.76 -6.02
N SER A 29 6.67 -2.31 -6.96
CA SER A 29 5.23 -2.32 -6.80
C SER A 29 4.66 -3.71 -7.10
N SER A 30 3.57 -4.06 -6.42
CA SER A 30 2.77 -5.25 -6.70
C SER A 30 1.43 -4.84 -7.30
N VAL A 31 1.01 -5.56 -8.35
CA VAL A 31 -0.32 -5.39 -8.94
C VAL A 31 -1.12 -6.64 -8.59
N ILE A 32 -2.22 -6.44 -7.87
CA ILE A 32 -3.09 -7.51 -7.40
C ILE A 32 -4.39 -7.44 -8.17
N ASP A 33 -4.66 -8.45 -9.00
CA ASP A 33 -5.97 -8.62 -9.63
C ASP A 33 -6.96 -9.12 -8.56
N TYR A 34 -8.11 -8.48 -8.44
CA TYR A 34 -9.14 -8.91 -7.49
C TYR A 34 -10.46 -9.20 -8.18
N TYR A 35 -11.18 -10.15 -7.59
CA TYR A 35 -12.57 -10.47 -7.91
C TYR A 35 -13.36 -10.53 -6.62
N VAL A 36 -14.23 -9.54 -6.38
CA VAL A 36 -15.20 -9.59 -5.28
C VAL A 36 -16.50 -10.14 -5.81
N VAL A 37 -16.95 -11.26 -5.26
CA VAL A 37 -18.19 -11.94 -5.63
C VAL A 37 -19.18 -11.84 -4.50
N THR A 38 -20.39 -11.40 -4.79
CA THR A 38 -21.47 -11.22 -3.83
C THR A 38 -22.72 -11.95 -4.35
N GLU A 39 -23.60 -12.34 -3.43
CA GLU A 39 -24.86 -13.01 -3.76
C GLU A 39 -26.02 -12.01 -3.67
N LEU A 40 -26.88 -12.02 -4.70
CA LEU A 40 -28.17 -11.35 -4.72
C LEU A 40 -29.30 -12.39 -4.62
N VAL A 41 -30.53 -11.90 -4.48
CA VAL A 41 -31.71 -12.74 -4.44
C VAL A 41 -31.90 -13.48 -5.78
N GLY A 42 -32.31 -14.75 -5.72
CA GLY A 42 -32.78 -15.50 -6.90
C GLY A 42 -31.70 -16.15 -7.75
N ASN A 43 -30.62 -16.66 -7.15
CA ASN A 43 -29.47 -17.27 -7.85
C ASN A 43 -28.79 -16.29 -8.82
N VAL A 44 -28.75 -15.02 -8.43
CA VAL A 44 -28.02 -13.98 -9.15
C VAL A 44 -26.81 -13.61 -8.31
N SER A 45 -25.66 -13.44 -8.95
CA SER A 45 -24.43 -13.02 -8.29
C SER A 45 -23.90 -11.76 -8.95
N VAL A 46 -23.18 -10.93 -8.20
CA VAL A 46 -22.42 -9.79 -8.77
C VAL A 46 -20.94 -10.10 -8.67
N VAL A 47 -20.22 -9.85 -9.75
CA VAL A 47 -18.76 -9.92 -9.81
C VAL A 47 -18.23 -8.52 -10.04
N ARG A 48 -17.42 -8.02 -9.11
CA ARG A 48 -16.61 -6.81 -9.30
C ARG A 48 -15.15 -7.19 -9.48
N ASP A 49 -14.57 -6.74 -10.58
CA ASP A 49 -13.16 -6.95 -10.87
C ASP A 49 -12.40 -5.63 -10.98
N GLY A 50 -11.10 -5.70 -10.72
CA GLY A 50 -10.20 -4.56 -10.79
C GLY A 50 -8.80 -4.93 -10.35
N ARG A 51 -7.98 -3.91 -10.14
CA ARG A 51 -6.61 -4.07 -9.68
C ARG A 51 -6.34 -3.18 -8.48
N VAL A 52 -5.65 -3.72 -7.48
CA VAL A 52 -5.03 -2.91 -6.44
C VAL A 52 -3.54 -2.84 -6.72
N ILE A 53 -3.01 -1.63 -6.82
CA ILE A 53 -1.59 -1.38 -6.90
C ILE A 53 -1.08 -1.12 -5.49
N ALA A 54 -0.29 -2.04 -4.97
CA ALA A 54 0.55 -1.80 -3.81
C ALA A 54 1.84 -1.17 -4.30
N GLU A 55 2.08 0.10 -3.99
CA GLU A 55 3.33 0.75 -4.35
C GLU A 55 4.51 0.12 -3.60
N ARG A 56 5.73 0.37 -4.11
CA ARG A 56 6.97 -0.03 -3.43
C ARG A 56 6.92 0.44 -1.96
N PRO A 57 7.12 -0.46 -0.98
CA PRO A 57 7.07 -0.08 0.42
C PRO A 57 8.12 0.99 0.73
N LYS A 58 7.70 2.04 1.43
CA LYS A 58 8.58 3.12 1.89
C LYS A 58 9.08 2.83 3.29
N ILE A 59 10.38 3.00 3.51
CA ILE A 59 10.95 3.01 4.86
C ILE A 59 10.53 4.31 5.54
N VAL A 60 10.05 4.22 6.78
CA VAL A 60 9.61 5.35 7.59
C VAL A 60 10.13 5.22 9.01
N THR A 61 10.25 6.34 9.70
CA THR A 61 10.56 6.40 11.13
C THR A 61 9.58 7.34 11.83
N PRO A 62 9.45 7.29 13.17
CA PRO A 62 8.68 8.29 13.91
C PRO A 62 9.12 9.72 13.62
N ALA A 63 10.42 9.99 13.46
CA ALA A 63 10.92 11.31 13.08
C ALA A 63 10.42 11.75 11.69
N TYR A 64 10.43 10.86 10.70
CA TYR A 64 9.86 11.11 9.38
C TYR A 64 8.36 11.43 9.44
N LEU A 65 7.62 10.78 10.35
CA LEU A 65 6.19 10.95 10.50
C LEU A 65 5.80 12.28 11.16
N VAL A 66 6.70 13.02 11.82
CA VAL A 66 6.35 14.30 12.46
C VAL A 66 5.86 15.33 11.45
N ASN A 67 6.38 15.27 10.22
CA ASN A 67 6.10 16.23 9.16
C ASN A 67 4.92 15.81 8.26
N VAL A 68 4.03 14.93 8.75
CA VAL A 68 2.84 14.50 8.01
C VAL A 68 1.71 15.51 8.09
N GLU A 69 1.00 15.66 6.97
CA GLU A 69 -0.15 16.56 6.83
C GLU A 69 -1.47 15.80 6.98
N GLY A 70 -2.56 16.52 7.27
CA GLY A 70 -3.91 15.93 7.34
C GLY A 70 -4.28 15.25 8.66
N PHE A 71 -3.44 15.36 9.69
CA PHE A 71 -3.70 14.78 11.02
C PHE A 71 -4.16 15.83 12.03
N SER A 72 -4.99 15.40 12.99
CA SER A 72 -5.43 16.24 14.11
C SER A 72 -4.27 16.60 15.04
N GLU A 73 -4.45 17.64 15.86
CA GLU A 73 -3.48 18.05 16.86
C GLU A 73 -3.14 16.94 17.87
N GLN A 74 -4.13 16.10 18.23
CA GLN A 74 -3.91 14.96 19.11
C GLN A 74 -3.02 13.91 18.46
N ALA A 75 -3.26 13.57 17.19
CA ALA A 75 -2.43 12.63 16.45
C ALA A 75 -0.99 13.15 16.26
N ARG A 76 -0.84 14.46 15.99
CA ARG A 76 0.48 15.12 15.92
C ARG A 76 1.25 15.03 17.24
N ARG A 77 0.58 15.25 18.38
CA ARG A 77 1.21 15.08 19.71
C ARG A 77 1.67 13.64 19.96
N TYR A 78 0.87 12.66 19.57
CA TYR A 78 1.24 11.25 19.68
C TYR A 78 2.48 10.92 18.85
N ILE A 79 2.52 11.35 17.58
CA ILE A 79 3.69 11.15 16.71
C ILE A 79 4.93 11.86 17.28
N ALA A 80 4.79 13.08 17.80
CA ALA A 80 5.87 13.81 18.43
C ALA A 80 6.43 13.09 19.67
N MET A 81 5.56 12.45 20.48
CA MET A 81 5.97 11.62 21.61
C MET A 81 6.79 10.41 21.14
N LEU A 82 6.33 9.69 20.11
CA LEU A 82 7.06 8.57 19.52
C LEU A 82 8.42 9.00 18.95
N ALA A 83 8.46 10.14 18.25
CA ALA A 83 9.69 10.68 17.71
C ALA A 83 10.70 11.07 18.80
N ARG A 84 10.24 11.44 19.99
CA ARG A 84 11.14 11.71 21.13
C ARG A 84 11.67 10.43 21.77
N GLU A 85 10.83 9.40 21.90
CA GLU A 85 11.18 8.17 22.61
C GLU A 85 11.98 7.19 21.73
N ARG A 86 11.62 7.11 20.44
CA ARG A 86 12.16 6.13 19.49
C ARG A 86 12.30 6.74 18.09
N PRO A 87 13.07 7.83 17.91
CA PRO A 87 13.12 8.61 16.66
C PRO A 87 13.48 7.79 15.42
N TYR A 88 14.31 6.76 15.59
CA TYR A 88 14.95 6.01 14.51
C TYR A 88 14.44 4.57 14.37
N GLU A 89 13.35 4.22 15.07
CA GLU A 89 12.71 2.92 14.91
C GLU A 89 12.14 2.83 13.48
N SER A 90 12.79 2.03 12.64
CA SER A 90 12.42 1.90 11.24
C SER A 90 11.24 0.94 11.06
N GLY A 91 10.27 1.35 10.26
CA GLY A 91 9.19 0.52 9.76
C GLY A 91 9.03 0.68 8.25
N ILE A 92 8.10 -0.08 7.68
CA ILE A 92 7.71 0.08 6.27
C ILE A 92 6.24 0.48 6.15
N PHE A 93 5.96 1.32 5.17
CA PHE A 93 4.64 1.84 4.88
C PHE A 93 4.27 1.53 3.42
N TYR A 94 3.10 0.92 3.23
CA TYR A 94 2.56 0.64 1.90
C TYR A 94 1.50 1.68 1.54
N ARG A 95 1.55 2.14 0.29
CA ARG A 95 0.48 2.94 -0.31
C ARG A 95 -0.29 2.05 -1.28
N TYR A 96 -1.61 2.08 -1.18
CA TYR A 96 -2.50 1.34 -2.06
C TYR A 96 -3.26 2.29 -2.97
N LYS A 97 -3.43 1.89 -4.22
CA LYS A 97 -4.32 2.53 -5.18
C LYS A 97 -5.27 1.48 -5.75
N ASN A 98 -6.57 1.69 -5.58
CA ASN A 98 -7.59 0.85 -6.18
C ASN A 98 -7.92 1.36 -7.60
N GLU A 99 -7.94 0.47 -8.57
CA GLU A 99 -8.34 0.69 -9.96
C GLU A 99 -9.46 -0.30 -10.33
N PRO A 100 -10.73 0.02 -10.02
CA PRO A 100 -11.87 -0.80 -10.43
C PRO A 100 -11.96 -0.89 -11.95
N LYS A 101 -12.36 -2.05 -12.46
CA LYS A 101 -12.47 -2.32 -13.90
C LYS A 101 -13.92 -2.56 -14.32
N GLY A 102 -14.60 -3.52 -13.70
CA GLY A 102 -15.91 -3.98 -14.14
C GLY A 102 -16.83 -4.40 -13.02
N MET A 103 -18.13 -4.37 -13.31
CA MET A 103 -19.19 -4.92 -12.48
C MET A 103 -20.14 -5.70 -13.39
N ASN A 104 -20.26 -7.00 -13.15
CA ASN A 104 -21.09 -7.90 -13.95
C ASN A 104 -22.12 -8.57 -13.06
N VAL A 105 -23.38 -8.53 -13.48
CA VAL A 105 -24.47 -9.29 -12.84
C VAL A 105 -24.64 -10.59 -13.61
N VAL A 106 -24.52 -11.72 -12.92
CA VAL A 106 -24.55 -13.06 -13.52
C VAL A 106 -25.73 -13.82 -12.94
N SER A 107 -26.60 -14.36 -13.81
CA SER A 107 -27.74 -15.20 -13.42
C SER A 107 -27.31 -16.63 -13.07
N GLU A 108 -26.35 -16.75 -12.17
CA GLU A 108 -25.82 -18.03 -11.67
C GLU A 108 -25.59 -17.96 -10.15
N PRO A 109 -25.76 -19.09 -9.42
CA PRO A 109 -25.42 -19.16 -8.01
C PRO A 109 -23.94 -18.86 -7.76
N ILE A 110 -23.64 -18.20 -6.64
CA ILE A 110 -22.28 -17.73 -6.30
C ILE A 110 -21.22 -18.83 -6.37
N ARG A 111 -21.57 -20.06 -5.98
CA ARG A 111 -20.66 -21.22 -6.03
C ARG A 111 -20.20 -21.54 -7.45
N GLN A 112 -21.09 -21.42 -8.44
CA GLN A 112 -20.75 -21.69 -9.84
C GLN A 112 -19.84 -20.59 -10.39
N VAL A 113 -20.14 -19.32 -10.07
CA VAL A 113 -19.33 -18.17 -10.45
C VAL A 113 -17.91 -18.28 -9.89
N ILE A 114 -17.77 -18.55 -8.59
CA ILE A 114 -16.48 -18.76 -7.92
C ILE A 114 -15.68 -19.88 -8.59
N LYS A 115 -16.34 -21.00 -8.93
CA LYS A 115 -15.68 -22.13 -9.59
C LYS A 115 -15.13 -21.73 -10.97
N LYS A 116 -15.91 -21.02 -11.78
CA LYS A 116 -15.48 -20.54 -13.11
C LYS A 116 -14.30 -19.58 -13.00
N LEU A 117 -14.40 -18.57 -12.13
CA LEU A 117 -13.31 -17.62 -11.88
C LEU A 117 -12.03 -18.34 -11.41
N SER A 118 -12.16 -19.36 -10.56
CA SER A 118 -11.00 -20.11 -10.08
C SER A 118 -10.28 -20.85 -11.21
N SER A 119 -11.04 -21.47 -12.13
CA SER A 119 -10.49 -22.10 -13.34
C SER A 119 -9.83 -21.08 -14.26
N GLU A 120 -10.48 -19.96 -14.54
CA GLU A 120 -9.93 -18.90 -15.42
C GLU A 120 -8.60 -18.35 -14.89
N ILE A 121 -8.51 -18.09 -13.58
CA ILE A 121 -7.28 -17.58 -12.96
C ILE A 121 -6.16 -18.63 -13.00
N GLU A 122 -6.50 -19.92 -12.84
CA GLU A 122 -5.51 -21.00 -12.97
C GLU A 122 -4.94 -21.10 -14.38
N GLU A 123 -5.80 -20.99 -15.40
CA GLU A 123 -5.39 -21.01 -16.81
C GLU A 123 -4.52 -19.79 -17.17
N GLN A 124 -4.84 -18.62 -16.63
CA GLN A 124 -4.07 -17.39 -16.83
C GLN A 124 -2.71 -17.41 -16.10
N GLY A 125 -2.54 -18.27 -15.09
CA GLY A 125 -1.31 -18.35 -14.31
C GLY A 125 -1.03 -17.11 -13.45
N SER A 126 -2.05 -16.28 -13.16
CA SER A 126 -1.85 -15.07 -12.34
C SER A 126 -1.47 -15.45 -10.91
N ALA A 127 -0.27 -15.03 -10.48
CA ALA A 127 0.26 -15.35 -9.16
C ALA A 127 -0.24 -14.39 -8.07
N LEU A 128 -0.63 -13.17 -8.45
CA LEU A 128 -1.15 -12.11 -7.59
C LEU A 128 -2.62 -11.83 -7.90
N SER A 129 -3.44 -12.86 -7.80
CA SER A 129 -4.89 -12.78 -8.00
C SER A 129 -5.63 -13.25 -6.75
N THR A 130 -6.75 -12.60 -6.43
CA THR A 130 -7.59 -12.99 -5.29
C THR A 130 -9.05 -13.13 -5.67
N ILE A 131 -9.76 -14.07 -5.04
CA ILE A 131 -11.22 -14.16 -5.08
C ILE A 131 -11.73 -13.96 -3.65
N ILE A 132 -12.58 -12.96 -3.47
CA ILE A 132 -13.16 -12.59 -2.19
C ILE A 132 -14.67 -12.76 -2.32
N LYS A 133 -15.27 -13.52 -1.42
CA LYS A 133 -16.72 -13.50 -1.23
C LYS A 133 -17.04 -12.39 -0.25
N GLY A 134 -17.79 -11.39 -0.69
CA GLY A 134 -18.05 -10.17 0.08
C GLY A 134 -19.53 -9.88 0.31
N VAL A 135 -19.77 -8.74 0.95
CA VAL A 135 -21.11 -8.15 1.12
C VAL A 135 -21.29 -7.05 0.08
N GLU A 136 -22.42 -7.04 -0.64
CA GLU A 136 -22.62 -6.19 -1.82
C GLU A 136 -22.35 -4.70 -1.55
N GLU A 137 -23.01 -4.14 -0.55
CA GLU A 137 -22.88 -2.71 -0.19
C GLU A 137 -21.52 -2.36 0.46
N LEU A 138 -20.69 -3.35 0.77
CA LEU A 138 -19.42 -3.22 1.50
C LEU A 138 -18.30 -4.04 0.84
N TRP A 139 -18.36 -4.16 -0.48
CA TRP A 139 -17.41 -4.95 -1.26
C TRP A 139 -15.99 -4.36 -1.18
N ASP A 140 -15.88 -3.04 -1.05
CA ASP A 140 -14.64 -2.29 -0.93
C ASP A 140 -14.01 -2.47 0.46
N VAL A 141 -14.82 -2.55 1.52
CA VAL A 141 -14.38 -2.98 2.85
C VAL A 141 -13.83 -4.40 2.79
N SER A 142 -14.52 -5.30 2.08
CA SER A 142 -14.06 -6.69 1.86
C SER A 142 -12.69 -6.74 1.18
N LEU A 143 -12.49 -5.91 0.17
CA LEU A 143 -11.20 -5.75 -0.52
C LEU A 143 -10.12 -5.18 0.43
N LEU A 144 -10.45 -4.15 1.22
CA LEU A 144 -9.50 -3.53 2.15
C LEU A 144 -9.04 -4.51 3.24
N MET A 145 -9.95 -5.32 3.78
CA MET A 145 -9.62 -6.36 4.77
C MET A 145 -8.64 -7.37 4.19
N PHE A 146 -8.86 -7.80 2.95
CA PHE A 146 -7.93 -8.68 2.25
C PHE A 146 -6.56 -8.01 2.03
N MET A 147 -6.54 -6.73 1.62
CA MET A 147 -5.28 -6.02 1.44
C MET A 147 -4.49 -5.96 2.74
N TYR A 148 -5.15 -5.66 3.87
CA TYR A 148 -4.54 -5.68 5.20
C TYR A 148 -3.94 -7.05 5.56
N GLU A 149 -4.65 -8.14 5.27
CA GLU A 149 -4.15 -9.50 5.50
C GLU A 149 -2.89 -9.77 4.66
N LEU A 150 -2.91 -9.41 3.37
CA LEU A 150 -1.76 -9.56 2.47
C LEU A 150 -0.57 -8.71 2.94
N THR A 151 -0.80 -7.47 3.38
CA THR A 151 0.24 -6.62 4.00
C THR A 151 0.86 -7.32 5.21
N THR A 152 0.03 -7.86 6.11
CA THR A 152 0.48 -8.47 7.35
C THR A 152 1.33 -9.71 7.10
N ARG A 153 1.00 -10.50 6.07
CA ARG A 153 1.83 -11.65 5.65
C ARG A 153 3.17 -11.20 5.07
N SER A 154 3.17 -10.13 4.26
CA SER A 154 4.36 -9.67 3.54
C SER A 154 5.33 -8.83 4.39
N VAL A 155 4.81 -8.07 5.36
CA VAL A 155 5.58 -7.02 6.07
C VAL A 155 6.82 -7.57 6.75
N ARG A 156 6.74 -8.76 7.36
CA ARG A 156 7.86 -9.37 8.07
C ARG A 156 8.98 -9.77 7.12
N THR A 157 8.64 -10.43 6.01
CA THR A 157 9.59 -10.83 4.98
C THR A 157 10.29 -9.60 4.39
N ASN A 158 9.50 -8.59 4.02
CA ASN A 158 10.01 -7.39 3.37
C ASN A 158 10.92 -6.60 4.33
N MET A 159 10.57 -6.48 5.61
CA MET A 159 11.43 -5.89 6.64
C MET A 159 12.78 -6.60 6.75
N VAL A 160 12.79 -7.94 6.78
CA VAL A 160 14.04 -8.73 6.85
C VAL A 160 14.90 -8.53 5.60
N GLU A 161 14.29 -8.42 4.42
CA GLU A 161 15.01 -8.17 3.18
C GLU A 161 15.61 -6.76 3.12
N PHE A 162 14.89 -5.74 3.60
CA PHE A 162 15.45 -4.40 3.75
C PHE A 162 16.66 -4.40 4.69
N ASP A 163 16.53 -5.07 5.85
CA ASP A 163 17.59 -5.16 6.85
C ASP A 163 18.84 -5.87 6.30
N ARG A 164 18.67 -7.03 5.64
CA ARG A 164 19.77 -7.80 5.02
C ARG A 164 20.56 -7.00 3.99
N ARG A 165 19.92 -6.06 3.30
CA ARG A 165 20.59 -5.16 2.34
C ARG A 165 21.15 -3.88 2.98
N GLY A 166 20.99 -3.73 4.30
CA GLY A 166 21.46 -2.57 5.06
C GLY A 166 20.63 -1.32 4.85
N PHE A 167 19.42 -1.44 4.29
CA PHE A 167 18.56 -0.28 4.03
C PHE A 167 17.98 0.33 5.31
N LEU A 168 17.87 -0.47 6.38
CA LEU A 168 17.39 0.00 7.69
C LEU A 168 18.52 0.57 8.56
N SER A 169 19.79 0.45 8.15
CA SER A 169 20.93 1.03 8.87
C SER A 169 20.88 2.55 8.80
N THR A 170 20.92 3.21 9.96
CA THR A 170 20.80 4.67 10.07
C THR A 170 22.17 5.35 10.13
N ASP A 171 22.26 6.53 9.51
CA ASP A 171 23.42 7.40 9.63
C ASP A 171 23.41 8.22 10.94
N ALA A 172 24.40 9.10 11.13
CA ALA A 172 24.49 9.97 12.32
C ALA A 172 23.33 10.99 12.43
N SER A 173 22.61 11.26 11.34
CA SER A 173 21.39 12.07 11.33
C SER A 173 20.13 11.23 11.60
N GLY A 174 20.28 9.91 11.70
CA GLY A 174 19.20 8.98 11.98
C GLY A 174 18.32 8.65 10.78
N VAL A 175 18.81 8.93 9.57
CA VAL A 175 18.12 8.62 8.33
C VAL A 175 18.55 7.23 7.86
N PRO A 176 17.61 6.30 7.60
CA PRO A 176 17.93 4.99 7.06
C PRO A 176 18.57 5.11 5.68
N ARG A 177 19.56 4.26 5.38
CA ARG A 177 20.22 4.22 4.08
C ARG A 177 19.23 4.11 2.91
N GLY A 178 18.20 3.27 3.04
CA GLY A 178 17.21 3.12 1.98
C GLY A 178 16.39 4.38 1.71
N ALA A 179 16.23 5.27 2.69
CA ALA A 179 15.61 6.57 2.48
C ALA A 179 16.53 7.53 1.72
N ARG A 180 17.85 7.53 2.03
CA ARG A 180 18.87 8.27 1.26
C ARG A 180 18.89 7.79 -0.19
N ASP A 181 18.94 6.48 -0.40
CA ASP A 181 18.96 5.87 -1.74
C ASP A 181 17.68 6.26 -2.53
N TYR A 182 16.51 6.26 -1.89
CA TYR A 182 15.27 6.73 -2.53
C TYR A 182 15.28 8.21 -2.88
N ILE A 183 15.88 9.07 -2.04
CA ILE A 183 16.07 10.49 -2.36
C ILE A 183 16.97 10.65 -3.59
N GLU A 184 18.03 9.86 -3.72
CA GLU A 184 18.89 9.85 -4.91
C GLU A 184 18.11 9.44 -6.18
N GLU A 185 17.29 8.38 -6.09
CA GLU A 185 16.38 7.97 -7.18
C GLU A 185 15.43 9.11 -7.59
N LEU A 186 14.87 9.86 -6.62
CA LEU A 186 14.02 11.01 -6.89
C LEU A 186 14.79 12.15 -7.58
N PHE A 187 16.03 12.43 -7.18
CA PHE A 187 16.88 13.40 -7.86
C PHE A 187 17.10 13.05 -9.33
N GLU A 188 17.38 11.79 -9.64
CA GLU A 188 17.51 11.30 -11.01
C GLU A 188 16.22 11.52 -11.81
N GLN A 189 15.08 11.15 -11.22
CA GLN A 189 13.76 11.29 -11.85
C GLN A 189 13.39 12.75 -12.12
N VAL A 190 13.69 13.67 -11.18
CA VAL A 190 13.45 15.11 -11.37
C VAL A 190 14.38 15.70 -12.43
N SER A 191 15.61 15.21 -12.53
CA SER A 191 16.55 15.66 -13.57
C SER A 191 16.05 15.35 -15.00
N GLN A 192 15.26 14.29 -15.15
CA GLN A 192 14.63 13.91 -16.41
C GLN A 192 13.27 14.60 -16.61
N ASN A 193 12.52 14.83 -15.52
CA ASN A 193 11.22 15.50 -15.55
C ASN A 193 11.04 16.45 -14.35
N LEU A 194 11.25 17.74 -14.59
CA LEU A 194 11.14 18.78 -13.57
C LEU A 194 9.74 18.90 -12.94
N SER A 195 8.68 18.39 -13.58
CA SER A 195 7.32 18.41 -12.99
C SER A 195 7.22 17.57 -11.72
N ARG A 196 8.20 16.69 -11.47
CA ARG A 196 8.28 15.84 -10.28
C ARG A 196 8.99 16.49 -9.10
N ALA A 197 9.56 17.69 -9.26
CA ALA A 197 10.26 18.38 -8.19
C ALA A 197 9.43 18.56 -6.88
N PRO A 198 8.10 18.76 -6.91
CA PRO A 198 7.29 18.78 -5.70
C PRO A 198 7.37 17.48 -4.88
N GLU A 199 7.47 16.32 -5.54
CA GLU A 199 7.59 15.02 -4.87
C GLU A 199 8.90 14.93 -4.07
N LEU A 200 10.02 15.33 -4.69
CA LEU A 200 11.33 15.39 -4.05
C LEU A 200 11.33 16.38 -2.89
N ALA A 201 10.74 17.56 -3.06
CA ALA A 201 10.66 18.56 -1.99
C ALA A 201 9.89 18.03 -0.78
N VAL A 202 8.75 17.36 -1.00
CA VAL A 202 7.97 16.73 0.07
C VAL A 202 8.79 15.66 0.79
N GLU A 203 9.48 14.79 0.06
CA GLU A 203 10.29 13.72 0.67
C GLU A 203 11.45 14.29 1.49
N LEU A 204 12.19 15.28 0.96
CA LEU A 204 13.26 15.99 1.68
C LEU A 204 12.76 16.68 2.95
N ASN A 205 11.60 17.33 2.88
CA ASN A 205 10.99 17.98 4.04
C ASN A 205 10.58 16.97 5.12
N ARG A 206 10.03 15.82 4.73
CA ARG A 206 9.63 14.79 5.70
C ARG A 206 10.82 14.26 6.49
N TRP A 207 11.94 14.03 5.83
CA TRP A 207 13.19 13.64 6.47
C TRP A 207 13.94 14.78 7.16
N GLY A 208 13.49 16.03 7.03
CA GLY A 208 14.21 17.20 7.55
C GLY A 208 15.54 17.47 6.83
N LEU A 209 15.71 16.92 5.63
CA LEU A 209 16.96 16.95 4.85
C LEU A 209 17.03 18.10 3.85
N PHE A 210 15.96 18.89 3.70
CA PHE A 210 15.96 19.99 2.74
C PHE A 210 17.17 20.94 2.89
N PRO A 211 17.59 21.38 4.09
CA PRO A 211 18.78 22.21 4.24
C PRO A 211 20.07 21.56 3.72
N GLU A 212 20.21 20.25 3.91
CA GLU A 212 21.37 19.48 3.45
C GLU A 212 21.42 19.41 1.91
N TYR A 213 20.27 19.24 1.26
CA TYR A 213 20.16 19.08 -0.20
C TYR A 213 19.82 20.37 -0.94
N GLN A 214 19.68 21.51 -0.25
CA GLN A 214 19.12 22.74 -0.78
C GLN A 214 19.82 23.21 -2.06
N ASP A 215 21.16 23.28 -2.04
CA ASP A 215 21.94 23.77 -3.18
C ASP A 215 21.80 22.85 -4.39
N ARG A 216 21.81 21.53 -4.16
CA ARG A 216 21.62 20.52 -5.21
C ARG A 216 20.20 20.57 -5.77
N PHE A 217 19.19 20.75 -4.92
CA PHE A 217 17.80 20.91 -5.32
C PHE A 217 17.62 22.13 -6.22
N PHE A 218 18.15 23.29 -5.85
CA PHE A 218 18.06 24.50 -6.68
C PHE A 218 18.89 24.42 -7.97
N ALA A 219 20.00 23.68 -7.97
CA ALA A 219 20.78 23.44 -9.17
C ALA A 219 20.00 22.72 -10.28
N LEU A 220 18.97 21.93 -9.95
CA LEU A 220 18.09 21.28 -10.93
C LEU A 220 17.39 22.29 -11.86
N PHE A 221 17.09 23.49 -11.34
CA PHE A 221 16.38 24.54 -12.09
C PHE A 221 17.32 25.52 -12.80
N ARG A 222 18.62 25.49 -12.46
CA ARG A 222 19.64 26.33 -13.08
C ARG A 222 20.21 25.76 -14.38
N ARG A 223 19.98 24.48 -14.67
CA ARG A 223 20.44 23.79 -15.91
C ARG A 223 19.54 24.08 -17.13
N LYS A 224 19.02 25.31 -17.25
CA LYS A 224 18.37 25.80 -18.47
C LYS A 224 19.28 26.80 -19.17
#